data_AF-A0A9R0X5W5-F1
#
_entry.id   AF-A0A9R0X5W5-F1
#
_cell.length_a   1.000
_cell.length_b   1.000
_cell.length_c   1.000
_cell.angle_alpha   90.00
_cell.angle_beta   90.00
_cell.angle_gamma   90.00
#
_symmetry.space_group_name_H-M   'P 1'
#
loop_
_entity.id
_entity.type
_entity.pdbx_description
1 polymer ?
#
loop_
_entity_poly.entity_id
_entity_poly.type
_entity_poly.pdbx_seq_one_letter_code
_entity_poly.pdbx_strand_id
1 'polypeptide(L)'
;MTMEHGEDCCVKVAVHARPLIGDEKLQGCKDCVTVVPGKPQVQIGTHSFTFDHVYGSSGTPSTAMFDECVAPLVEGLFQGYNATVLAYGQTGSGKTYTMGTACKEGTHVGIIPRAMAALFDKIEKLKNQVDFQLRVSFIEILKEEVRDLLDPATVAAGKVENGNGHAGKLSVPGKPPVQIREGSNGVITLSGSTEVHVTTQKEMTTCLEQGSLSRATGSTNMNNQ
;
A
#
# COMPACT_ATOMS: atom_id res chain seq x y z
N MET A 1 -19.94 -34.87 4.98
CA MET A 1 -20.23 -33.57 5.63
C MET A 1 -19.13 -32.61 5.20
N THR A 2 -19.35 -31.91 4.10
CA THR A 2 -18.52 -30.78 3.69
C THR A 2 -18.84 -29.62 4.61
N MET A 3 -17.90 -29.28 5.48
CA MET A 3 -17.98 -28.06 6.28
C MET A 3 -17.80 -26.90 5.30
N GLU A 4 -18.91 -26.31 4.86
CA GLU A 4 -18.92 -24.96 4.31
C GLU A 4 -18.31 -24.06 5.38
N HIS A 5 -17.03 -23.74 5.23
CA HIS A 5 -16.45 -22.62 5.95
C HIS A 5 -17.10 -21.41 5.31
N GLY A 6 -18.12 -20.85 5.96
CA GLY A 6 -18.56 -19.50 5.67
C GLY A 6 -17.32 -18.63 5.77
N GLU A 7 -16.81 -18.16 4.62
CA GLU A 7 -15.73 -17.19 4.61
C GLU A 7 -16.26 -15.96 5.34
N ASP A 8 -15.77 -15.77 6.55
CA ASP A 8 -16.11 -14.64 7.37
C ASP A 8 -15.53 -13.41 6.67
N CYS A 9 -16.37 -12.73 5.90
CA CYS A 9 -16.03 -11.56 5.08
C CYS A 9 -15.84 -10.30 5.95
N CYS A 10 -15.45 -10.49 7.20
CA CYS A 10 -15.23 -9.43 8.16
C CYS A 10 -13.85 -8.78 7.94
N VAL A 11 -13.74 -7.51 8.33
CA VAL A 11 -12.48 -6.77 8.25
C VAL A 11 -11.48 -7.40 9.21
N LYS A 12 -10.34 -7.86 8.69
CA LYS A 12 -9.22 -8.33 9.49
C LYS A 12 -8.24 -7.22 9.79
N VAL A 13 -7.69 -7.23 11.01
CA VAL A 13 -6.74 -6.24 11.50
C VAL A 13 -5.44 -6.92 11.90
N ALA A 14 -4.37 -6.53 11.23
CA ALA A 14 -3.00 -6.92 11.55
C ALA A 14 -2.26 -5.75 12.21
N VAL A 15 -1.70 -5.97 13.40
CA VAL A 15 -0.87 -4.97 14.10
C VAL A 15 0.60 -5.27 13.90
N HIS A 16 1.37 -4.28 13.47
CA HIS A 16 2.81 -4.37 13.32
C HIS A 16 3.50 -3.35 14.22
N ALA A 17 4.16 -3.82 15.28
CA ALA A 17 4.99 -3.02 16.16
C ALA A 17 6.44 -3.01 15.64
N ARG A 18 6.85 -1.89 15.02
CA ARG A 18 8.23 -1.72 14.55
C ARG A 18 9.21 -1.57 15.73
N PRO A 19 10.48 -1.96 15.57
CA PRO A 19 11.50 -1.69 16.58
C PRO A 19 11.72 -0.18 16.75
N LEU A 20 12.30 0.22 17.89
CA LEU A 20 12.79 1.58 18.11
C LEU A 20 13.85 1.96 17.07
N ILE A 21 13.70 3.15 16.48
CA ILE A 21 14.67 3.74 15.55
C ILE A 21 15.82 4.42 16.30
N GLY A 22 16.87 4.82 15.57
CA GLY A 22 18.09 5.38 16.15
C GLY A 22 17.83 6.57 17.08
N ASP A 23 17.05 7.55 16.63
CA ASP A 23 16.73 8.75 17.42
C ASP A 23 15.95 8.43 18.69
N GLU A 24 15.00 7.50 18.63
CA GLU A 24 14.24 7.07 19.81
C GLU A 24 15.17 6.43 20.86
N LYS A 25 16.13 5.62 20.41
CA LYS A 25 17.16 5.04 21.29
C LYS A 25 18.08 6.10 21.88
N LEU A 26 18.50 7.09 21.08
CA LEU A 26 19.35 8.21 21.53
C LEU A 26 18.63 9.11 22.54
N GLN A 27 17.33 9.29 22.41
CA GLN A 27 16.48 10.01 23.36
C GLN A 27 16.16 9.20 24.63
N GLY A 28 16.62 7.94 24.71
CA GLY A 28 16.38 7.07 25.86
C GLY A 28 14.95 6.53 25.93
N CYS A 29 14.21 6.51 24.82
CA CYS A 29 12.91 5.87 24.74
C CYS A 29 13.02 4.37 25.03
N LYS A 30 11.98 3.81 25.64
CA LYS A 30 11.86 2.38 25.93
C LYS A 30 10.64 1.82 25.21
N ASP A 31 10.69 0.54 24.88
CA ASP A 31 9.54 -0.16 24.31
C ASP A 31 8.34 -0.07 25.26
N CYS A 32 7.22 0.46 24.77
CA CYS A 32 5.97 0.58 25.52
C CYS A 32 4.88 -0.38 25.02
N VAL A 33 5.17 -1.12 23.95
CA VAL A 33 4.29 -2.14 23.35
C VAL A 33 5.01 -3.47 23.44
N THR A 34 4.37 -4.48 24.02
CA THR A 34 4.90 -5.85 24.09
C THR A 34 3.97 -6.79 23.34
N VAL A 35 4.52 -7.61 22.43
CA VAL A 35 3.77 -8.69 21.78
C VAL A 35 3.71 -9.88 22.73
N VAL A 36 2.51 -10.41 22.97
CA VAL A 36 2.31 -11.57 23.85
C VAL A 36 2.66 -12.85 23.09
N PRO A 37 3.66 -13.64 23.54
CA PRO A 37 4.06 -14.85 22.81
C PRO A 37 2.92 -15.85 22.65
N GLY A 38 2.73 -16.36 21.43
CA GLY A 38 1.71 -17.36 21.11
C GLY A 38 0.27 -16.86 21.12
N LYS A 39 0.03 -15.54 21.25
CA LYS A 39 -1.30 -14.94 21.16
C LYS A 39 -1.27 -13.75 20.18
N PRO A 40 -2.35 -13.49 19.43
CA PRO A 40 -2.44 -12.30 18.59
C PRO A 40 -2.82 -11.09 19.45
N GLN A 41 -1.99 -10.78 20.45
CA GLN A 41 -2.27 -9.77 21.46
C GLN A 41 -1.05 -8.87 21.70
N VAL A 42 -1.31 -7.58 21.84
CA VAL A 42 -0.33 -6.60 22.31
C VAL A 42 -0.70 -6.10 23.70
N GLN A 43 0.31 -5.79 24.50
CA GLN A 43 0.15 -5.20 25.83
C GLN A 43 0.77 -3.81 25.87
N ILE A 44 0.03 -2.85 26.43
CA ILE A 44 0.43 -1.47 26.65
C ILE A 44 0.14 -1.15 28.12
N GLY A 45 1.19 -1.02 28.93
CA GLY A 45 1.05 -0.91 30.38
C GLY A 45 0.33 -2.13 30.97
N THR A 46 -0.83 -1.90 31.58
CA THR A 46 -1.70 -2.95 32.16
C THR A 46 -2.82 -3.41 31.23
N HIS A 47 -2.96 -2.81 30.05
CA HIS A 47 -4.03 -3.11 29.11
C HIS A 47 -3.55 -4.08 28.01
N SER A 48 -4.44 -4.99 27.61
CA SER A 48 -4.17 -5.94 26.54
C SER A 48 -5.20 -5.82 25.43
N PHE A 49 -4.75 -5.87 24.17
CA PHE A 49 -5.57 -5.68 22.98
C PHE A 49 -5.34 -6.84 22.01
N THR A 50 -6.42 -7.50 21.62
CA THR A 50 -6.39 -8.68 20.74
C THR A 50 -6.80 -8.28 19.32
N PHE A 51 -6.10 -8.84 18.33
CA PHE A 51 -6.32 -8.60 16.90
C PHE A 51 -6.32 -9.94 16.16
N ASP A 52 -6.50 -9.92 14.83
CA ASP A 52 -6.37 -11.15 14.02
C ASP A 52 -4.92 -11.60 13.94
N HIS A 53 -4.00 -10.65 13.73
CA HIS A 53 -2.56 -10.90 13.64
C HIS A 53 -1.76 -9.82 14.37
N VAL A 54 -0.66 -10.22 15.01
CA VAL A 54 0.26 -9.31 15.69
C VAL A 54 1.70 -9.68 15.35
N TYR A 55 2.45 -8.70 14.86
CA TYR A 55 3.85 -8.82 14.45
C TYR A 55 4.72 -7.83 15.25
N GLY A 56 5.93 -8.24 15.66
CA GLY A 56 6.86 -7.33 16.33
C GLY A 56 8.19 -7.93 16.82
N SER A 57 9.03 -7.06 17.37
CA SER A 57 10.21 -7.31 18.22
C SER A 57 11.41 -8.12 17.71
N SER A 58 11.37 -8.84 16.58
CA SER A 58 12.56 -9.62 16.13
C SER A 58 12.93 -9.55 14.64
N GLY A 59 12.29 -8.69 13.84
CA GLY A 59 12.69 -8.44 12.46
C GLY A 59 12.37 -9.58 11.48
N THR A 60 11.34 -9.36 10.66
CA THR A 60 11.32 -9.45 9.17
C THR A 60 9.84 -9.41 8.76
N PRO A 61 9.21 -8.21 8.78
CA PRO A 61 7.76 -8.08 8.82
C PRO A 61 7.10 -8.11 7.44
N SER A 62 7.61 -8.89 6.48
CA SER A 62 7.07 -8.86 5.11
C SER A 62 6.58 -10.20 4.56
N THR A 63 7.21 -11.33 4.86
CA THR A 63 6.77 -12.62 4.30
C THR A 63 5.54 -13.17 5.02
N ALA A 64 5.62 -13.40 6.34
CA ALA A 64 4.50 -13.96 7.11
C ALA A 64 3.24 -13.08 7.05
N MET A 65 3.40 -11.75 7.13
CA MET A 65 2.29 -10.80 6.99
C MET A 65 1.62 -10.89 5.62
N PHE A 66 2.40 -11.05 4.55
CA PHE A 66 1.85 -11.26 3.22
C PHE A 66 1.09 -12.59 3.14
N ASP A 67 1.71 -13.68 3.60
CA ASP A 67 1.14 -15.03 3.49
C ASP A 67 -0.17 -15.16 4.28
N GLU A 68 -0.23 -14.60 5.49
CA GLU A 68 -1.40 -14.71 6.37
C GLU A 68 -2.52 -13.73 6.00
N CYS A 69 -2.18 -12.49 5.64
CA CYS A 69 -3.18 -11.43 5.46
C CYS A 69 -3.53 -11.14 4.00
N VAL A 70 -2.59 -11.31 3.06
CA VAL A 70 -2.73 -10.77 1.69
C VAL A 70 -2.83 -11.87 0.64
N ALA A 71 -2.11 -12.99 0.79
CA ALA A 71 -2.21 -14.10 -0.14
C ALA A 71 -3.66 -14.62 -0.29
N PRO A 72 -4.48 -14.77 0.78
CA PRO A 72 -5.89 -15.14 0.63
C PRO A 72 -6.72 -14.11 -0.14
N LEU A 73 -6.36 -12.82 -0.04
CA LEU A 73 -7.03 -11.76 -0.80
C LEU A 73 -6.69 -11.85 -2.29
N VAL A 74 -5.43 -12.16 -2.63
CA VAL A 74 -5.03 -12.44 -4.02
C VAL A 74 -5.80 -13.65 -4.54
N GLU A 75 -5.98 -14.70 -3.74
CA GLU A 75 -6.84 -15.83 -4.13
C GLU A 75 -8.27 -15.39 -4.46
N GLY A 76 -8.87 -14.55 -3.62
CA GLY A 76 -10.21 -13.98 -3.83
C GLY A 76 -10.34 -13.14 -5.11
N LEU A 77 -9.29 -12.41 -5.51
CA LEU A 77 -9.29 -11.67 -6.78
C LEU A 77 -9.53 -12.59 -7.99
N PHE A 78 -8.91 -13.78 -8.00
CA PHE A 78 -9.12 -14.76 -9.09
C PHE A 78 -10.48 -15.46 -9.03
N GLN A 79 -11.22 -15.31 -7.93
CA GLN A 79 -12.62 -15.76 -7.82
C GLN A 79 -13.61 -14.66 -8.22
N GLY A 80 -13.13 -13.47 -8.59
CA GLY A 80 -13.95 -12.34 -9.02
C GLY A 80 -14.36 -11.39 -7.90
N TYR A 81 -13.75 -11.50 -6.71
CA TYR A 81 -14.00 -10.57 -5.60
C TYR A 81 -13.05 -9.37 -5.63
N ASN A 82 -13.47 -8.27 -5.01
CA ASN A 82 -12.61 -7.12 -4.76
C ASN A 82 -11.83 -7.33 -3.46
N ALA A 83 -10.57 -6.89 -3.43
CA ALA A 83 -9.72 -6.91 -2.25
C ALA A 83 -9.20 -5.51 -1.92
N THR A 84 -9.01 -5.21 -0.63
CA THR A 84 -8.44 -3.93 -0.19
C THR A 84 -7.53 -4.16 1.01
N VAL A 85 -6.34 -3.57 0.97
CA VAL A 85 -5.37 -3.57 2.08
C VAL A 85 -5.06 -2.11 2.42
N LEU A 86 -5.19 -1.76 3.70
CA LEU A 86 -4.95 -0.41 4.21
C LEU A 86 -3.86 -0.46 5.28
N ALA A 87 -2.88 0.44 5.18
CA ALA A 87 -1.90 0.66 6.23
C ALA A 87 -2.25 1.92 7.02
N TYR A 88 -2.42 1.76 8.34
CA TYR A 88 -2.82 2.84 9.25
C TYR A 88 -1.82 3.01 10.40
N GLY A 89 -1.66 4.24 10.89
CA GLY A 89 -0.75 4.58 11.99
C GLY A 89 -0.16 5.98 11.87
N GLN A 90 0.52 6.44 12.92
CA GLN A 90 1.16 7.76 12.94
C GLN A 90 2.29 7.93 11.91
N THR A 91 2.71 9.17 11.64
CA THR A 91 3.95 9.42 10.88
C THR A 91 5.14 8.74 11.55
N GLY A 92 6.02 8.13 10.75
CA GLY A 92 7.16 7.35 11.26
C GLY A 92 6.81 5.95 11.78
N SER A 93 5.55 5.50 11.75
CA SER A 93 5.17 4.15 12.24
C SER A 93 5.54 2.99 11.32
N GLY A 94 6.06 3.25 10.11
CA GLY A 94 6.44 2.21 9.16
C GLY A 94 5.38 1.79 8.14
N LYS A 95 4.32 2.58 7.91
CA LYS A 95 3.30 2.32 6.86
C LYS A 95 3.92 2.13 5.47
N THR A 96 4.70 3.13 5.02
CA THR A 96 5.38 3.13 3.71
C THR A 96 6.34 1.94 3.59
N TYR A 97 7.08 1.64 4.67
CA TYR A 97 7.99 0.51 4.76
C TYR A 97 7.24 -0.82 4.59
N THR A 98 6.13 -1.00 5.30
CA THR A 98 5.32 -2.22 5.25
C THR A 98 4.68 -2.41 3.87
N MET A 99 4.08 -1.36 3.30
CA MET A 99 3.47 -1.44 1.97
C MET A 99 4.49 -1.57 0.84
N GLY A 100 5.71 -1.06 1.02
CA GLY A 100 6.80 -1.21 0.05
C GLY A 100 6.79 -0.18 -1.09
N THR A 101 6.14 0.98 -0.92
CA THR A 101 6.10 2.03 -1.96
C THR A 101 7.39 2.84 -2.07
N ALA A 102 8.29 2.80 -1.09
CA ALA A 102 9.54 3.57 -1.12
C ALA A 102 10.81 2.71 -1.38
N CYS A 103 10.65 1.44 -1.72
CA CYS A 103 11.79 0.53 -1.81
C CYS A 103 12.55 0.71 -3.14
N LYS A 104 13.84 1.06 -3.05
CA LYS A 104 14.81 0.85 -4.14
C LYS A 104 15.35 -0.57 -4.02
N GLU A 105 15.67 -1.18 -5.16
CA GLU A 105 16.05 -2.59 -5.31
C GLU A 105 16.82 -3.20 -4.12
N GLY A 106 16.37 -4.38 -3.67
CA GLY A 106 17.28 -5.41 -3.14
C GLY A 106 17.27 -5.72 -1.64
N THR A 107 16.61 -4.97 -0.75
CA THR A 107 16.73 -5.28 0.69
C THR A 107 15.45 -5.52 1.48
N HIS A 108 14.28 -5.01 1.12
CA HIS A 108 13.04 -5.31 1.85
C HIS A 108 11.79 -5.24 0.95
N VAL A 109 11.33 -6.38 0.43
CA VAL A 109 10.13 -6.44 -0.41
C VAL A 109 8.89 -6.28 0.49
N GLY A 110 8.20 -5.14 0.40
CA GLY A 110 6.95 -4.87 1.13
C GLY A 110 5.74 -5.64 0.57
N ILE A 111 4.54 -5.31 1.05
CA ILE A 111 3.29 -5.99 0.66
C ILE A 111 2.96 -5.81 -0.83
N ILE A 112 3.07 -4.61 -1.39
CA ILE A 112 2.66 -4.34 -2.79
C ILE A 112 3.49 -5.16 -3.78
N PRO A 113 4.85 -5.14 -3.75
CA PRO A 113 5.62 -5.91 -4.72
C PRO A 113 5.44 -7.43 -4.57
N ARG A 114 5.14 -7.94 -3.36
CA ARG A 114 4.79 -9.35 -3.14
C ARG A 114 3.44 -9.71 -3.75
N ALA A 115 2.44 -8.84 -3.59
CA ALA A 115 1.14 -9.01 -4.23
C ALA A 115 1.27 -9.01 -5.75
N MET A 116 2.09 -8.12 -6.31
CA MET A 116 2.40 -8.10 -7.74
C MET A 116 3.03 -9.41 -8.20
N ALA A 117 4.05 -9.92 -7.49
CA ALA A 117 4.67 -11.20 -7.82
C ALA A 117 3.64 -12.34 -7.80
N ALA A 118 2.85 -12.46 -6.73
CA ALA A 118 1.83 -13.50 -6.58
C ALA A 118 0.74 -13.43 -7.68
N LEU A 119 0.32 -12.21 -8.07
CA LEU A 119 -0.61 -12.00 -9.18
C LEU A 119 -0.05 -12.56 -10.49
N PHE A 120 1.17 -12.18 -10.86
CA PHE A 120 1.79 -12.65 -12.10
C PHE A 120 2.11 -14.14 -12.09
N ASP A 121 2.55 -14.70 -10.96
CA ASP A 121 2.75 -16.14 -10.80
C ASP A 121 1.47 -16.93 -11.04
N LYS A 122 0.33 -16.39 -10.61
CA LYS A 122 -0.97 -17.05 -10.76
C LYS A 122 -1.56 -16.87 -12.15
N ILE A 123 -1.37 -15.71 -12.78
CA ILE A 123 -1.70 -15.48 -14.20
C ILE A 123 -0.93 -16.48 -15.07
N GLU A 124 0.38 -16.64 -14.84
CA GLU A 124 1.21 -17.56 -15.62
C GLU A 124 0.74 -19.02 -15.50
N LYS A 125 0.33 -19.44 -14.31
CA LYS A 125 -0.26 -20.79 -14.09
C LYS A 125 -1.59 -21.00 -14.81
N LEU A 126 -2.35 -19.93 -15.04
CA LEU A 126 -3.70 -19.98 -15.60
C LEU A 126 -3.78 -19.51 -17.06
N LYS A 127 -2.67 -19.09 -17.67
CA LYS A 127 -2.62 -18.48 -19.01
C LYS A 127 -3.20 -19.32 -20.15
N ASN A 128 -3.25 -20.64 -19.98
CA ASN A 128 -3.80 -21.56 -20.99
C ASN A 128 -5.31 -21.84 -20.79
N GLN A 129 -5.90 -21.31 -19.72
CA GLN A 129 -7.28 -21.57 -19.33
C GLN A 129 -8.15 -20.31 -19.45
N VAL A 130 -7.58 -19.14 -19.14
CA VAL A 130 -8.30 -17.87 -19.04
C VAL A 130 -7.41 -16.74 -19.56
N ASP A 131 -8.02 -15.78 -20.27
CA ASP A 131 -7.37 -14.54 -20.68
C ASP A 131 -7.45 -13.50 -19.56
N PHE A 132 -6.33 -12.82 -19.29
CA PHE A 132 -6.22 -11.81 -18.24
C PHE A 132 -5.95 -10.43 -18.84
N GLN A 133 -6.65 -9.40 -18.34
CA GLN A 133 -6.34 -8.00 -18.62
C GLN A 133 -6.07 -7.27 -17.31
N LEU A 134 -4.86 -6.74 -17.16
CA LEU A 134 -4.48 -5.95 -15.99
C LEU A 134 -4.38 -4.47 -16.34
N ARG A 135 -4.90 -3.63 -15.44
CA ARG A 135 -4.79 -2.17 -15.50
C ARG A 135 -4.43 -1.63 -14.14
N VAL A 136 -3.61 -0.59 -14.12
CA VAL A 136 -3.12 0.02 -12.89
C VAL A 136 -3.36 1.52 -12.92
N SER A 137 -3.90 2.03 -11.83
CA SER A 137 -3.99 3.46 -11.51
C SER A 137 -3.26 3.72 -10.20
N PHE A 138 -2.55 4.84 -10.09
CA PHE A 138 -1.90 5.24 -8.85
C PHE A 138 -2.24 6.70 -8.54
N ILE A 139 -2.93 6.94 -7.43
CA ILE A 139 -3.43 8.25 -7.05
C ILE A 139 -2.97 8.63 -5.65
N GLU A 140 -2.89 9.94 -5.40
CA GLU A 140 -2.68 10.53 -4.09
C GLU A 140 -3.83 11.49 -3.77
N ILE A 141 -4.33 11.44 -2.54
CA ILE A 141 -5.22 12.47 -2.00
C ILE A 141 -4.38 13.33 -1.08
N LEU A 142 -4.16 14.59 -1.46
CA LEU A 142 -3.35 15.54 -0.71
C LEU A 142 -4.13 16.84 -0.55
N LYS A 143 -4.37 17.26 0.70
CA LYS A 143 -5.14 18.48 1.01
C LYS A 143 -6.51 18.49 0.31
N GLU A 144 -7.24 17.37 0.39
CA GLU A 144 -8.54 17.17 -0.27
C GLU A 144 -8.52 17.21 -1.80
N GLU A 145 -7.34 17.28 -2.44
CA GLU A 145 -7.22 17.20 -3.90
C GLU A 145 -6.72 15.82 -4.34
N VAL A 146 -7.39 15.23 -5.34
CA VAL A 146 -6.98 13.98 -5.98
C VAL A 146 -5.95 14.26 -7.07
N ARG A 147 -4.77 13.68 -6.94
CA ARG A 147 -3.64 13.83 -7.86
C ARG A 147 -3.33 12.48 -8.51
N ASP A 148 -3.10 12.51 -9.81
CA ASP A 148 -2.70 11.33 -10.59
C ASP A 148 -1.18 11.19 -10.57
N LEU A 149 -0.68 10.12 -9.95
CA LEU A 149 0.76 9.85 -9.80
C LEU A 149 1.38 9.21 -11.05
N LEU A 150 0.57 8.75 -12.00
CA LEU A 150 1.03 8.18 -13.28
C LEU A 150 0.90 9.18 -14.44
N ASP A 151 0.45 10.40 -14.17
CA ASP A 151 0.36 11.45 -15.18
C ASP A 151 1.76 11.96 -15.57
N PRO A 152 2.15 11.92 -16.86
CA PRO A 152 3.43 12.46 -17.31
C PRO A 152 3.68 13.92 -16.89
N ALA A 153 2.64 14.74 -16.70
CA ALA A 153 2.78 16.12 -16.24
C ALA A 153 3.11 16.24 -14.75
N THR A 154 2.63 15.33 -13.90
CA THR A 154 2.98 15.32 -12.47
C THR A 154 4.42 14.84 -12.27
N VAL A 155 4.89 13.91 -13.10
CA VAL A 155 6.30 13.46 -13.17
C VAL A 155 7.27 14.61 -13.55
N ALA A 156 6.85 15.54 -14.41
CA ALA A 156 7.67 16.68 -14.83
C ALA A 156 7.75 17.80 -13.77
N ALA A 157 6.66 18.03 -13.02
CA ALA A 157 6.56 19.08 -12.01
C ALA A 157 7.40 18.79 -10.74
N GLY A 158 7.66 17.52 -10.42
CA GLY A 158 8.49 17.10 -9.27
C GLY A 158 9.99 17.47 -9.37
N LYS A 159 10.45 18.04 -10.51
CA LYS A 159 11.85 18.46 -10.72
C LYS A 159 12.11 19.97 -10.55
N VAL A 160 11.10 20.77 -10.22
CA VAL A 160 11.27 22.23 -10.06
C VAL A 160 10.67 22.70 -8.73
N GLU A 161 11.40 22.50 -7.63
CA GLU A 161 11.22 23.31 -6.43
C GLU A 161 12.00 24.62 -6.60
N ASN A 162 11.35 25.64 -7.14
CA ASN A 162 11.73 27.03 -6.87
C ASN A 162 10.57 27.68 -6.13
N GLY A 163 10.87 28.19 -4.94
CA GLY A 163 9.89 28.74 -4.00
C GLY A 163 9.00 29.79 -4.62
N ASN A 164 7.69 29.53 -4.59
CA ASN A 164 6.64 30.47 -4.20
C ASN A 164 5.32 29.71 -4.13
N GLY A 165 4.65 29.78 -2.98
CA GLY A 165 3.49 28.96 -2.61
C GLY A 165 2.20 29.29 -3.35
N HIS A 166 2.13 28.97 -4.64
CA HIS A 166 0.90 28.73 -5.37
C HIS A 166 1.10 27.46 -6.19
N ALA A 167 0.50 26.35 -5.72
CA ALA A 167 0.44 25.11 -6.48
C ALA A 167 -0.41 25.34 -7.73
N GLY A 168 0.24 25.81 -8.81
CA GLY A 168 -0.40 26.03 -10.09
C GLY A 168 -0.93 24.71 -10.63
N LYS A 169 -2.20 24.72 -11.05
CA LYS A 169 -2.82 23.70 -11.91
C LYS A 169 -1.95 23.47 -13.15
N LEU A 170 -1.09 22.47 -13.11
CA LEU A 170 -0.39 21.95 -14.28
C LEU A 170 -1.03 20.62 -14.67
N SER A 171 -2.31 20.69 -15.05
CA SER A 171 -2.91 19.68 -15.92
C SER A 171 -2.33 19.88 -17.32
N VAL A 172 -1.95 18.79 -18.01
CA VAL A 172 -1.70 18.83 -19.47
C VAL A 172 -2.86 19.57 -20.14
N PRO A 173 -2.62 20.53 -21.07
CA PRO A 173 -3.70 21.16 -21.82
C PRO A 173 -4.61 20.08 -22.43
N GLY A 174 -5.84 19.97 -21.93
CA GLY A 174 -6.85 19.02 -22.41
C GLY A 174 -7.16 17.80 -21.51
N LYS A 175 -6.38 17.51 -20.44
CA LYS A 175 -6.74 16.43 -19.51
C LYS A 175 -7.60 16.97 -18.35
N PRO A 176 -8.83 16.47 -18.15
CA PRO A 176 -9.68 16.90 -17.05
C PRO A 176 -9.06 16.53 -15.70
N PRO A 177 -9.30 17.31 -14.63
CA PRO A 177 -8.87 16.94 -13.28
C PRO A 177 -9.51 15.62 -12.87
N VAL A 178 -8.81 14.84 -12.03
CA VAL A 178 -9.37 13.59 -11.50
C VAL A 178 -10.57 13.93 -10.63
N GLN A 179 -11.72 13.33 -10.96
CA GLN A 179 -12.98 13.54 -10.25
C GLN A 179 -13.55 12.20 -9.79
N ILE A 180 -13.97 12.16 -8.53
CA ILE A 180 -14.75 11.04 -8.00
C ILE A 180 -16.17 11.17 -8.56
N ARG A 181 -16.64 10.13 -9.26
CA ARG A 181 -17.99 10.08 -9.87
C ARG A 181 -18.67 8.77 -9.50
N GLU A 182 -19.95 8.85 -9.19
CA GLU A 182 -20.80 7.67 -9.00
C GLU A 182 -21.50 7.33 -10.32
N GLY A 183 -21.31 6.10 -10.80
CA GLY A 183 -22.02 5.57 -11.96
C GLY A 183 -23.50 5.31 -11.66
N SER A 184 -24.31 5.10 -12.69
CA SER A 184 -25.74 4.78 -12.54
C SER A 184 -26.01 3.46 -11.80
N ASN A 185 -25.00 2.61 -11.69
CA ASN A 185 -25.00 1.36 -10.95
C ASN A 185 -24.47 1.51 -9.50
N GLY A 186 -24.20 2.74 -9.03
CA GLY A 186 -23.64 3.01 -7.70
C GLY A 186 -22.13 2.77 -7.58
N VAL A 187 -21.44 2.40 -8.67
CA VAL A 187 -19.99 2.17 -8.66
C VAL A 187 -19.27 3.52 -8.67
N ILE A 188 -18.40 3.74 -7.69
CA ILE A 188 -17.52 4.91 -7.64
C ILE A 188 -16.38 4.73 -8.65
N THR A 189 -16.14 5.76 -9.45
CA THR A 189 -15.12 5.81 -10.51
C THR A 189 -14.28 7.08 -10.38
N LEU A 190 -13.04 7.01 -10.85
CA LEU A 190 -12.11 8.13 -10.90
C LEU A 190 -12.03 8.63 -12.34
N SER A 191 -12.93 9.54 -12.71
CA SER A 191 -12.94 10.11 -14.06
C SER A 191 -11.71 10.99 -14.27
N GLY A 192 -10.93 10.72 -15.31
CA GLY A 192 -9.74 11.47 -15.66
C GLY A 192 -8.44 10.93 -15.05
N SER A 193 -8.48 9.86 -14.23
CA SER A 193 -7.25 9.17 -13.80
C SER A 193 -6.64 8.36 -14.94
N THR A 194 -5.31 8.30 -14.98
CA THR A 194 -4.58 7.43 -15.91
C THR A 194 -4.74 5.97 -15.49
N GLU A 195 -5.18 5.14 -16.43
CA GLU A 195 -5.12 3.68 -16.33
C GLU A 195 -4.06 3.15 -17.29
N VAL A 196 -3.00 2.56 -16.74
CA VAL A 196 -1.92 1.95 -17.54
C VAL A 196 -2.22 0.47 -17.70
N HIS A 197 -2.30 -0.01 -18.94
CA HIS A 197 -2.35 -1.44 -19.21
C HIS A 197 -0.96 -2.05 -18.98
N VAL A 198 -0.91 -3.13 -18.21
CA VAL A 198 0.33 -3.85 -17.90
C VAL A 198 0.20 -5.32 -18.30
N THR A 199 1.25 -5.84 -18.90
CA THR A 199 1.35 -7.22 -19.38
C THR A 199 2.45 -8.00 -18.68
N THR A 200 3.40 -7.31 -18.05
CA THR A 200 4.50 -7.93 -17.32
C THR A 200 4.66 -7.35 -15.91
N GLN A 201 5.22 -8.17 -15.01
CA GLN A 201 5.55 -7.72 -13.66
C GLN A 201 6.49 -6.50 -13.67
N LYS A 202 7.43 -6.46 -14.62
CA LYS A 202 8.38 -5.36 -14.77
C LYS A 202 7.67 -4.04 -15.09
N GLU A 203 6.71 -4.04 -16.01
CA GLU A 203 5.90 -2.86 -16.34
C GLU A 203 5.15 -2.34 -15.12
N MET A 204 4.51 -3.25 -14.38
CA MET A 204 3.80 -2.88 -13.15
C MET A 204 4.74 -2.31 -12.09
N THR A 205 5.96 -2.86 -11.96
CA THR A 205 6.99 -2.32 -11.05
C THR A 205 7.43 -0.92 -11.47
N THR A 206 7.61 -0.69 -12.77
CA THR A 206 7.91 0.66 -13.29
C THR A 206 6.80 1.66 -12.95
N CYS A 207 5.52 1.28 -13.05
CA CYS A 207 4.41 2.15 -12.62
C CYS A 207 4.49 2.47 -11.12
N LEU A 208 4.79 1.47 -10.29
CA LEU A 208 4.95 1.67 -8.84
C LEU A 208 6.10 2.64 -8.54
N GLU A 209 7.26 2.47 -9.18
CA GLU A 209 8.42 3.34 -9.03
C GLU A 209 8.13 4.77 -9.48
N GLN A 210 7.54 4.95 -10.66
CA GLN A 210 7.17 6.26 -11.21
C GLN A 210 6.19 7.00 -10.31
N GLY A 211 5.12 6.34 -9.87
CA GLY A 211 4.15 6.96 -8.98
C GLY A 211 4.73 7.28 -7.61
N SER A 212 5.63 6.43 -7.11
CA SER A 212 6.31 6.67 -5.83
C SER A 212 7.29 7.83 -5.87
N LEU A 213 7.93 8.08 -7.03
CA LEU A 213 8.77 9.27 -7.26
C LEU A 213 7.94 10.56 -7.39
N SER A 214 6.73 10.46 -7.94
CA SER A 214 5.83 11.62 -8.14
C SER A 214 5.02 11.98 -6.90
N ARG A 215 4.98 11.07 -5.93
CA ARG A 215 4.25 11.24 -4.67
C ARG A 215 4.84 12.38 -3.85
N ALA A 216 3.98 13.24 -3.30
CA ALA A 216 4.45 14.32 -2.45
C ALA A 216 5.07 13.77 -1.15
N THR A 217 6.36 14.04 -0.96
CA THR A 217 7.04 13.75 0.31
C THR A 217 7.35 15.04 1.04
N GLY A 218 6.68 15.28 2.17
CA GLY A 218 7.09 16.32 3.10
C GLY A 218 8.07 15.77 4.13
N SER A 219 9.24 16.39 4.26
CA SER A 219 10.11 16.10 5.40
C SER A 219 9.48 16.68 6.67
N THR A 220 9.39 15.85 7.69
CA THR A 220 9.11 16.27 9.06
C THR A 220 10.18 15.66 9.94
N ASN A 221 10.46 16.22 11.11
CA ASN A 221 11.42 15.62 12.07
C ASN A 221 11.12 14.13 12.35
N MET A 222 9.89 13.67 12.12
CA MET A 222 9.42 12.30 12.33
C MET A 222 9.63 11.33 11.14
N ASN A 223 10.04 11.81 9.96
CA ASN A 223 10.15 11.01 8.73
C ASN A 223 11.48 11.22 7.97
N ASN A 224 12.47 11.89 8.58
CA ASN A 224 13.72 12.28 7.92
C ASN A 224 14.86 11.26 8.09
N GLN A 225 14.52 9.99 8.33
CA GLN A 225 15.48 8.90 8.59
C GLN A 225 15.12 7.65 7.80
#